data_AF-A0A3R8QMF1-F1
#
_entry.id   AF-A0A3R8QMF1-F1
#
_cell.length_a   1.000
_cell.length_b   1.000
_cell.length_c   1.000
_cell.angle_alpha   90.00
_cell.angle_beta   90.00
_cell.angle_gamma   90.00
#
_symmetry.space_group_name_H-M   'P 1'
#
loop_
_entity.id
_entity.type
_entity.pdbx_description
1 polymer ?
#
loop_
_entity_poly.entity_id
_entity_poly.type
_entity_poly.pdbx_seq_one_letter_code
_entity_poly.pdbx_strand_id
1 'polypeptide(L)'
;MQQLQHAARALGWEGRLVPDVEVLGTRFTAVARIRQDVHQWRRHHGWGPELNPAWFKAWSEPERHDQLPVAAVDLIGILVPVSKPSRALRACGMLLTLAPCAVVLPGQQRYDALSMLELDYYGAGAVTTGPGGSGELVITPENRAAEFGSSMFGRWLLEVLYSRLLDHPQLTENA
;
A
#
# COMPACT_ATOMS: atom_id res chain seq x y z
N MET A 1 -13.01 -8.24 -1.81
CA MET A 1 -12.56 -7.23 -2.80
C MET A 1 -13.46 -6.01 -2.88
N GLN A 2 -14.77 -6.14 -3.10
CA GLN A 2 -15.67 -4.97 -3.21
C GLN A 2 -15.57 -3.98 -2.03
N GLN A 3 -15.54 -4.48 -0.79
CA GLN A 3 -15.33 -3.67 0.41
C GLN A 3 -14.03 -2.85 0.39
N LEU A 4 -12.94 -3.43 -0.11
CA LEU A 4 -11.63 -2.77 -0.19
C LEU A 4 -11.61 -1.69 -1.29
N GLN A 5 -12.35 -1.91 -2.38
CA GLN A 5 -12.55 -0.90 -3.43
C GLN A 5 -13.34 0.30 -2.91
N HIS A 6 -14.43 0.06 -2.19
CA HIS A 6 -15.17 1.15 -1.56
C HIS A 6 -14.33 1.88 -0.51
N ALA A 7 -13.49 1.16 0.24
CA ALA A 7 -12.58 1.79 1.18
C ALA A 7 -11.54 2.68 0.50
N ALA A 8 -10.89 2.19 -0.57
CA ALA A 8 -9.96 3.00 -1.36
C ALA A 8 -10.64 4.24 -1.95
N ARG A 9 -11.88 4.11 -2.46
CA ARG A 9 -12.66 5.24 -2.96
C ARG A 9 -12.99 6.26 -1.88
N ALA A 10 -13.39 5.81 -0.68
CA ALA A 10 -13.66 6.70 0.45
C ALA A 10 -12.42 7.49 0.88
N LEU A 11 -11.23 6.93 0.65
CA LEU A 11 -9.94 7.58 0.89
C LEU A 11 -9.44 8.45 -0.27
N GLY A 12 -10.16 8.47 -1.41
CA GLY A 12 -9.71 9.15 -2.62
C GLY A 12 -8.47 8.51 -3.26
N TRP A 13 -8.20 7.23 -2.98
CA TRP A 13 -7.02 6.53 -3.49
C TRP A 13 -7.28 5.96 -4.89
N GLU A 14 -6.77 6.67 -5.90
CA GLU A 14 -6.91 6.33 -7.31
C GLU A 14 -5.83 5.35 -7.78
N GLY A 15 -6.15 4.06 -7.87
CA GLY A 15 -5.21 3.06 -8.38
C GLY A 15 -5.86 1.70 -8.51
N ARG A 16 -5.02 0.69 -8.70
CA ARG A 16 -5.43 -0.71 -8.79
C ARG A 16 -5.18 -1.39 -7.47
N LEU A 17 -6.15 -2.19 -7.02
CA LEU A 17 -6.00 -2.99 -5.82
C LEU A 17 -5.12 -4.21 -6.11
N VAL A 18 -4.03 -4.35 -5.38
CA VAL A 18 -3.20 -5.55 -5.38
C VAL A 18 -3.47 -6.29 -4.07
N PRO A 19 -4.34 -7.32 -4.06
CA PRO A 19 -4.68 -8.05 -2.85
C PRO A 19 -3.56 -9.00 -2.44
N ASP A 20 -3.66 -9.48 -1.19
CA ASP A 20 -2.85 -10.58 -0.67
C ASP A 20 -1.35 -10.35 -0.75
N VAL A 21 -0.95 -9.10 -0.57
CA VAL A 21 0.44 -8.72 -0.39
C VAL A 21 0.80 -9.04 1.05
N GLU A 22 1.82 -9.87 1.24
CA GLU A 22 2.28 -10.24 2.57
C GLU A 22 3.73 -9.80 2.76
N VAL A 23 3.95 -9.02 3.81
CA VAL A 23 5.28 -8.57 4.17
C VAL A 23 5.41 -8.42 5.68
N LEU A 24 6.57 -8.80 6.24
CA LEU A 24 6.89 -8.62 7.66
C LEU A 24 5.82 -9.27 8.56
N GLY A 25 5.27 -10.40 8.10
CA GLY A 25 4.20 -11.14 8.78
C GLY A 25 2.82 -10.47 8.74
N THR A 26 2.64 -9.41 7.94
CA THR A 26 1.37 -8.70 7.80
C THR A 26 0.84 -8.82 6.37
N ARG A 27 -0.41 -9.30 6.24
CA ARG A 27 -1.12 -9.38 4.96
C ARG A 27 -2.00 -8.15 4.79
N PHE A 28 -1.93 -7.53 3.62
CA PHE A 28 -2.67 -6.32 3.28
C PHE A 28 -3.05 -6.28 1.81
N THR A 29 -3.84 -5.28 1.44
CA THR A 29 -4.12 -4.93 0.04
C THR A 29 -3.46 -3.59 -0.26
N ALA A 30 -2.59 -3.56 -1.27
CA ALA A 30 -1.99 -2.32 -1.72
C ALA A 30 -2.91 -1.62 -2.72
N VAL A 31 -2.92 -0.29 -2.72
CA VAL A 31 -3.43 0.51 -3.83
C VAL A 31 -2.22 1.05 -4.57
N ALA A 32 -2.05 0.63 -5.81
CA ALA A 32 -0.84 0.91 -6.57
C ALA A 32 -1.16 1.33 -8.00
N ARG A 33 -0.27 2.11 -8.60
CA ARG A 33 -0.44 2.65 -9.96
C ARG A 33 0.85 2.50 -10.74
N ILE A 34 0.75 2.02 -11.98
CA ILE A 34 1.90 1.99 -12.89
C ILE A 34 2.20 3.41 -13.37
N ARG A 35 3.45 3.82 -13.24
CA ARG A 35 4.02 5.02 -13.87
C ARG A 35 4.27 4.71 -15.34
N GLN A 36 3.36 5.13 -16.21
CA GLN A 36 3.35 4.72 -17.62
C GLN A 36 4.62 5.12 -18.36
N ASP A 37 5.14 6.32 -18.12
CA ASP A 37 6.41 6.81 -18.65
C ASP A 37 7.59 5.89 -18.30
N VAL A 38 7.73 5.54 -17.01
CA VAL A 38 8.80 4.66 -16.53
C VAL A 38 8.61 3.23 -17.01
N HIS A 39 7.37 2.73 -17.02
CA HIS A 39 7.03 1.42 -17.55
C HIS A 39 7.46 1.25 -19.01
N GLN A 40 7.13 2.23 -19.86
CA GLN A 40 7.50 2.20 -21.28
C GLN A 40 9.01 2.29 -21.46
N TRP A 41 9.68 3.19 -20.74
CA TRP A 41 11.14 3.29 -20.77
C TRP A 41 11.80 1.97 -20.37
N ARG A 42 11.35 1.36 -19.27
CA ARG A 42 11.85 0.07 -18.79
C ARG A 42 11.66 -1.03 -19.83
N ARG A 43 10.47 -1.14 -20.42
CA ARG A 43 10.19 -2.13 -21.47
C ARG A 43 11.09 -1.96 -22.69
N HIS A 44 11.30 -0.71 -23.13
CA HIS A 44 12.15 -0.42 -24.27
C HIS A 44 13.62 -0.82 -24.02
N HIS A 45 14.08 -0.73 -22.77
CA HIS A 45 15.45 -1.03 -22.37
C HIS A 45 15.62 -2.42 -21.72
N GLY A 46 14.60 -3.29 -21.79
CA GLY A 46 14.68 -4.66 -21.28
C GLY A 46 14.62 -4.81 -19.76
N TRP A 47 14.17 -3.80 -19.03
CA TRP A 47 14.04 -3.82 -17.57
C TRP A 47 12.69 -4.37 -17.09
N GLY A 48 12.67 -5.64 -16.70
CA GLY A 48 11.51 -6.25 -16.02
C GLY A 48 11.38 -5.85 -14.54
N PRO A 49 10.36 -6.36 -13.84
CA PRO A 49 10.35 -6.38 -12.38
C PRO A 49 11.52 -7.20 -11.84
N GLU A 50 12.20 -6.70 -10.80
CA GLU A 50 13.29 -7.43 -10.12
C GLU A 50 12.85 -7.88 -8.72
N LEU A 51 12.58 -9.18 -8.59
CA LEU A 51 12.01 -9.76 -7.36
C LEU A 51 13.08 -10.30 -6.40
N ASN A 52 14.32 -10.49 -6.86
CA ASN A 52 15.38 -11.09 -6.06
C ASN A 52 15.88 -10.11 -4.99
N PRO A 53 15.68 -10.41 -3.69
CA PRO A 53 16.13 -9.50 -2.65
C PRO A 53 17.65 -9.36 -2.54
N ALA A 54 18.42 -10.29 -3.09
CA ALA A 54 19.88 -10.17 -3.12
C ALA A 54 20.36 -9.08 -4.08
N TRP A 55 19.56 -8.74 -5.10
CA TRP A 55 19.88 -7.67 -6.06
C TRP A 55 19.96 -6.29 -5.39
N PHE A 56 19.34 -6.14 -4.23
CA PHE A 56 19.33 -4.92 -3.42
C PHE A 56 20.67 -4.50 -2.87
N LYS A 57 21.62 -5.43 -2.74
CA LYS A 57 23.00 -5.03 -2.42
C LYS A 57 23.57 -4.08 -3.47
N ALA A 58 23.23 -4.27 -4.74
CA ALA A 58 23.65 -3.37 -5.82
C ALA A 58 23.03 -1.97 -5.71
N TRP A 59 21.89 -1.80 -5.04
CA TRP A 59 21.27 -0.48 -4.85
C TRP A 59 21.82 0.24 -3.61
N SER A 60 22.49 -0.47 -2.70
CA SER A 60 23.24 0.15 -1.62
C SER A 60 24.61 0.66 -2.05
N GLU A 61 25.06 0.31 -3.26
CA GLU A 61 26.34 0.73 -3.85
C GLU A 61 26.14 2.02 -4.67
N PRO A 62 26.68 3.17 -4.24
CA PRO A 62 26.47 4.45 -4.91
C PRO A 62 26.90 4.45 -6.39
N GLU A 63 27.95 3.70 -6.72
CA GLU A 63 28.49 3.58 -8.08
C GLU A 63 27.51 2.94 -9.08
N ARG A 64 26.47 2.26 -8.59
CA ARG A 64 25.47 1.58 -9.41
C ARG A 64 24.15 2.33 -9.49
N HIS A 65 23.97 3.43 -8.76
CA HIS A 65 22.69 4.17 -8.73
C HIS A 65 22.22 4.60 -10.11
N ASP A 66 23.15 5.03 -10.98
CA ASP A 66 22.85 5.49 -12.35
C ASP A 66 22.48 4.34 -13.30
N GLN A 67 22.74 3.09 -12.91
CA GLN A 67 22.51 1.91 -13.74
C GLN A 67 21.19 1.21 -13.39
N LEU A 68 20.50 1.68 -12.35
CA LEU A 68 19.32 1.04 -11.82
C LEU A 68 18.07 1.77 -12.31
N PRO A 69 17.07 1.02 -12.82
CA PRO A 69 15.86 1.66 -13.31
C PRO A 69 15.10 2.31 -12.15
N VAL A 70 14.48 3.46 -12.38
CA VAL A 70 13.54 4.07 -11.42
C VAL A 70 12.32 3.15 -11.23
N ALA A 71 11.68 3.19 -10.06
CA ALA A 71 10.50 2.37 -9.78
C ALA A 71 9.37 2.67 -10.77
N ALA A 72 8.78 1.62 -11.35
CA ALA A 72 7.69 1.74 -12.33
C ALA A 72 6.30 1.83 -11.70
N VAL A 73 6.22 1.86 -10.37
CA VAL A 73 4.97 1.84 -9.61
C VAL A 73 5.00 2.86 -8.48
N ASP A 74 3.89 3.54 -8.30
CA ASP A 74 3.59 4.32 -7.10
C ASP A 74 2.72 3.47 -6.15
N LEU A 75 3.14 3.37 -4.89
CA LEU A 75 2.32 2.83 -3.80
C LEU A 75 1.52 3.98 -3.18
N ILE A 76 0.24 4.05 -3.53
CA ILE A 76 -0.65 5.16 -3.14
C ILE A 76 -1.11 5.00 -1.69
N GLY A 77 -1.39 3.77 -1.28
CA GLY A 77 -1.83 3.48 0.06
C GLY A 77 -1.93 2.00 0.34
N ILE A 78 -2.10 1.67 1.62
CA ILE A 78 -2.18 0.31 2.14
C ILE A 78 -3.49 0.16 2.91
N LEU A 79 -4.25 -0.87 2.56
CA LEU A 79 -5.49 -1.25 3.24
C LEU A 79 -5.27 -2.54 4.04
N VAL A 80 -5.50 -2.47 5.35
CA VAL A 80 -5.35 -3.61 6.26
C VAL A 80 -6.72 -4.00 6.84
N PRO A 81 -7.35 -5.08 6.37
CA PRO A 81 -8.60 -5.55 6.95
C PRO A 81 -8.37 -6.05 8.38
N VAL A 82 -9.09 -5.50 9.35
CA VAL A 82 -9.03 -5.96 10.75
C VAL A 82 -10.43 -6.06 11.32
N SER A 83 -10.68 -7.08 12.15
CA SER A 83 -11.99 -7.30 12.75
C SER A 83 -12.25 -6.47 14.02
N LYS A 84 -11.20 -5.91 14.63
CA LYS A 84 -11.27 -5.14 15.87
C LYS A 84 -10.28 -3.97 15.86
N PRO A 85 -10.68 -2.76 16.30
CA PRO A 85 -9.78 -1.61 16.42
C PRO A 85 -8.55 -1.87 17.28
N SER A 86 -8.66 -2.64 18.36
CA SER A 86 -7.52 -2.94 19.25
C SER A 86 -6.39 -3.74 18.58
N ARG A 87 -6.61 -4.30 17.39
CA ARG A 87 -5.56 -4.96 16.58
C ARG A 87 -5.03 -4.05 15.47
N ALA A 88 -5.71 -2.94 15.19
CA ALA A 88 -5.47 -2.08 14.03
C ALA A 88 -4.06 -1.49 14.06
N LEU A 89 -3.66 -0.87 15.17
CA LEU A 89 -2.35 -0.23 15.26
C LEU A 89 -1.20 -1.22 15.08
N ARG A 90 -1.30 -2.40 15.71
CA ARG A 90 -0.32 -3.49 15.52
C ARG A 90 -0.26 -3.95 14.06
N ALA A 91 -1.41 -4.05 13.40
CA ALA A 91 -1.49 -4.48 12.01
C ALA A 91 -0.95 -3.42 11.04
N CYS A 92 -1.12 -2.12 11.34
CA CYS A 92 -0.51 -1.05 10.57
C CYS A 92 1.01 -1.00 10.80
N GLY A 93 1.48 -1.11 12.04
CA GLY A 93 2.88 -1.29 12.42
C GLY A 93 3.90 -0.61 11.49
N MET A 94 4.78 -1.40 10.89
CA MET A 94 5.81 -0.90 9.96
C MET A 94 5.26 -0.46 8.61
N LEU A 95 4.01 -0.78 8.24
CA LEU A 95 3.44 -0.36 6.96
C LEU A 95 3.27 1.16 6.87
N LEU A 96 3.11 1.84 8.02
CA LEU A 96 3.06 3.31 8.11
C LEU A 96 4.33 3.98 7.58
N THR A 97 5.46 3.28 7.56
CA THR A 97 6.73 3.82 7.03
C THR A 97 6.85 3.69 5.51
N LEU A 98 5.91 2.98 4.86
CA LEU A 98 5.97 2.66 3.44
C LEU A 98 5.03 3.52 2.60
N ALA A 99 3.83 3.80 3.12
CA ALA A 99 2.79 4.59 2.46
C ALA A 99 1.70 4.96 3.47
N PRO A 100 0.78 5.88 3.12
CA PRO A 100 -0.47 6.06 3.88
C PRO A 100 -1.15 4.71 4.13
N CYS A 101 -1.43 4.42 5.40
CA CYS A 101 -1.96 3.12 5.81
C CYS A 101 -3.30 3.31 6.52
N ALA A 102 -4.32 2.59 6.07
CA ALA A 102 -5.65 2.63 6.63
C ALA A 102 -6.14 1.23 6.98
N VAL A 103 -6.80 1.09 8.13
CA VAL A 103 -7.51 -0.13 8.47
C VAL A 103 -8.91 -0.13 7.90
N VAL A 104 -9.37 -1.32 7.51
CA VAL A 104 -10.75 -1.53 7.06
C VAL A 104 -11.50 -2.31 8.13
N LEU A 105 -12.47 -1.65 8.76
CA LEU A 105 -13.25 -2.14 9.89
C LEU A 105 -14.66 -2.56 9.45
N PRO A 106 -15.22 -3.65 10.01
CA PRO A 106 -16.62 -3.99 9.81
C PRO A 106 -17.51 -2.89 10.37
N GLY A 107 -18.48 -2.41 9.58
CA GLY A 107 -19.46 -1.42 10.03
C GLY A 107 -20.40 -1.94 11.11
N GLN A 108 -21.17 -1.01 11.70
CA GLN A 108 -22.18 -1.25 12.74
C GLN A 108 -21.66 -1.69 14.13
N GLN A 109 -20.35 -1.59 14.37
CA GLN A 109 -19.79 -1.79 15.71
C GLN A 109 -19.49 -0.45 16.37
N ARG A 110 -19.80 -0.33 17.66
CA ARG A 110 -19.23 0.76 18.48
C ARG A 110 -17.77 0.45 18.69
N TYR A 111 -16.90 1.32 18.19
CA TYR A 111 -15.48 1.21 18.37
C TYR A 111 -15.07 1.81 19.72
N ASP A 112 -14.10 1.17 20.36
CA ASP A 112 -13.46 1.69 21.57
C ASP A 112 -12.77 3.03 21.26
N ALA A 113 -13.10 4.08 22.03
CA ALA A 113 -12.62 5.42 21.78
C ALA A 113 -11.09 5.53 21.90
N LEU A 114 -10.48 4.80 22.83
CA LEU A 114 -9.04 4.81 23.03
C LEU A 114 -8.31 4.24 21.81
N SER A 115 -8.76 3.08 21.32
CA SER A 115 -8.18 2.46 20.11
C SER A 115 -8.29 3.36 18.87
N MET A 116 -9.40 4.10 18.73
CA MET A 116 -9.57 5.06 17.62
C MET A 116 -8.67 6.29 17.78
N LEU A 117 -8.54 6.81 19.01
CA LEU A 117 -7.60 7.90 19.32
C LEU A 117 -6.15 7.48 19.04
N GLU A 118 -5.77 6.25 19.40
CA GLU A 118 -4.43 5.73 19.11
C GLU A 118 -4.16 5.67 17.59
N LEU A 119 -5.14 5.24 16.79
CA LEU A 119 -4.99 5.22 15.33
C LEU A 119 -4.75 6.61 14.77
N ASP A 120 -5.56 7.59 15.17
CA ASP A 120 -5.41 8.98 14.78
C ASP A 120 -4.04 9.54 15.21
N TYR A 121 -3.66 9.32 16.48
CA TYR A 121 -2.39 9.78 17.04
C TYR A 121 -1.15 9.25 16.29
N TYR A 122 -1.18 7.99 15.82
CA TYR A 122 -0.08 7.40 15.07
C TYR A 122 -0.16 7.62 13.55
N GLY A 123 -1.20 8.31 13.06
CA GLY A 123 -1.43 8.60 11.65
C GLY A 123 -2.00 7.44 10.83
N ALA A 124 -2.55 6.41 11.49
CA ALA A 124 -3.21 5.29 10.84
C ALA A 124 -4.69 5.63 10.54
N GLY A 125 -5.04 5.62 9.26
CA GLY A 125 -6.42 5.88 8.83
C GLY A 125 -7.38 4.75 9.21
N ALA A 126 -8.67 5.05 9.16
CA ALA A 126 -9.71 4.06 9.42
C ALA A 126 -10.90 4.29 8.48
N VAL A 127 -11.33 3.22 7.82
CA VAL A 127 -12.53 3.20 6.99
C VAL A 127 -13.43 2.08 7.47
N THR A 128 -14.72 2.36 7.57
CA THR A 128 -15.72 1.34 7.93
C THR A 128 -16.47 0.87 6.71
N THR A 129 -16.88 -0.40 6.71
CA THR A 129 -17.68 -0.96 5.61
C THR A 129 -19.10 -1.23 6.09
N GLY A 130 -20.07 -0.46 5.62
CA GLY A 130 -21.48 -0.59 6.01
C GLY A 130 -22.24 -1.72 5.30
N PRO A 131 -23.46 -2.07 5.77
CA PRO A 131 -24.38 -2.91 5.01
C PRO A 131 -24.77 -2.18 3.72
N GLY A 132 -24.53 -2.82 2.57
CA GLY A 132 -24.63 -2.17 1.25
C GLY A 132 -23.27 -1.84 0.63
N GLY A 133 -22.17 -2.06 1.36
CA GLY A 133 -20.82 -1.99 0.81
C GLY A 133 -20.22 -0.60 0.73
N SER A 134 -20.94 0.46 1.11
CA SER A 134 -20.37 1.81 1.17
C SER A 134 -19.27 1.88 2.23
N GLY A 135 -18.10 2.39 1.81
CA GLY A 135 -16.99 2.70 2.69
C GLY A 135 -17.17 4.10 3.27
N GLU A 136 -17.09 4.24 4.60
CA GLU A 136 -17.15 5.54 5.28
C GLU A 136 -15.81 5.84 5.93
N LEU A 137 -15.21 6.96 5.54
CA LEU A 137 -13.97 7.45 6.12
C LEU A 137 -14.23 7.94 7.55
N VAL A 138 -13.50 7.37 8.52
CA VAL A 138 -13.59 7.75 9.94
C VAL A 138 -12.36 8.52 10.37
N ILE A 139 -11.17 8.05 10.00
CA ILE A 139 -9.88 8.71 10.28
C ILE A 139 -9.13 8.82 8.96
N THR A 140 -8.68 10.03 8.63
CA THR A 140 -7.86 10.27 7.44
C THR A 140 -6.43 9.77 7.71
N PRO A 141 -5.85 8.89 6.88
CA PRO A 141 -4.48 8.44 7.08
C PRO A 141 -3.49 9.55 6.77
N GLU A 142 -2.42 9.63 7.57
CA GLU A 142 -1.29 10.50 7.28
C GLU A 142 -0.29 9.83 6.32
N ASN A 143 0.43 10.65 5.55
CA ASN A 143 1.55 10.15 4.75
C ASN A 143 2.86 10.25 5.51
N ARG A 144 3.09 9.31 6.42
CA ARG A 144 4.31 9.26 7.24
C ARG A 144 5.51 8.69 6.52
N ALA A 145 5.33 8.07 5.35
CA ALA A 145 6.43 7.47 4.57
C ALA A 145 7.54 8.49 4.21
N ALA A 146 7.15 9.76 4.00
CA ALA A 146 8.11 10.83 3.72
C ALA A 146 9.09 11.10 4.88
N GLU A 147 8.69 10.83 6.12
CA GLU A 147 9.54 11.00 7.30
C GLU A 147 10.65 9.94 7.40
N PHE A 148 10.44 8.76 6.81
CA PHE A 148 11.38 7.64 6.86
C PHE A 148 12.26 7.54 5.61
N GLY A 149 11.90 8.24 4.54
CA GLY A 149 12.62 8.25 3.27
C GLY A 149 12.56 6.92 2.52
N SER A 150 13.32 6.81 1.44
CA SER A 150 13.38 5.59 0.63
C SER A 150 14.15 4.49 1.35
N SER A 151 13.51 3.33 1.55
CA SER A 151 14.19 2.14 2.05
C SER A 151 14.37 1.09 0.96
N MET A 152 15.41 0.28 1.12
CA MET A 152 15.68 -0.89 0.27
C MET A 152 14.50 -1.85 0.21
N PHE A 153 13.89 -2.05 1.37
CA PHE A 153 12.69 -2.85 1.53
C PHE A 153 11.47 -2.23 0.80
N GLY A 154 11.23 -0.93 0.97
CA GLY A 154 10.15 -0.24 0.28
C GLY A 154 10.32 -0.29 -1.24
N ARG A 155 11.54 -0.15 -1.73
CA ARG A 155 11.81 -0.26 -3.16
C ARG A 155 11.61 -1.69 -3.70
N TRP A 156 11.98 -2.73 -2.95
CA TRP A 156 11.63 -4.12 -3.30
C TRP A 156 10.13 -4.30 -3.43
N LEU A 157 9.37 -3.78 -2.46
CA LEU A 157 7.91 -3.88 -2.48
C LEU A 157 7.34 -3.28 -3.76
N LEU A 158 7.89 -2.17 -4.25
CA LEU A 158 7.47 -1.59 -5.54
C LEU A 158 7.73 -2.54 -6.73
N GLU A 159 8.83 -3.31 -6.74
CA GLU A 159 9.07 -4.32 -7.79
C GLU A 159 8.10 -5.51 -7.68
N VAL A 160 7.78 -5.95 -6.46
CA VAL A 160 6.75 -6.98 -6.22
C VAL A 160 5.39 -6.52 -6.74
N LEU A 161 4.99 -5.28 -6.41
CA LEU A 161 3.74 -4.70 -6.89
C LEU A 161 3.75 -4.52 -8.40
N TYR A 162 4.89 -4.15 -8.98
CA TYR A 162 5.04 -4.03 -10.43
C TYR A 162 4.80 -5.36 -11.15
N SER A 163 5.43 -6.45 -10.69
CA SER A 163 5.16 -7.79 -11.24
C SER A 163 3.68 -8.14 -11.15
N ARG A 164 3.07 -7.99 -9.97
CA ARG A 164 1.64 -8.31 -9.75
C ARG A 164 0.70 -7.52 -10.66
N LEU A 165 1.00 -6.24 -10.89
CA LEU A 165 0.18 -5.36 -11.75
C LEU A 165 0.30 -5.73 -13.23
N LEU A 166 1.46 -6.24 -13.67
CA LEU A 166 1.68 -6.75 -15.03
C LEU A 166 1.03 -8.12 -15.24
N ASP A 167 1.16 -9.02 -14.26
CA ASP A 167 0.65 -10.40 -14.36
C ASP A 167 -0.88 -10.47 -14.30
N HIS A 168 -1.50 -9.49 -13.64
CA HIS A 168 -2.94 -9.42 -13.48
C HIS A 168 -3.48 -8.10 -14.03
N PRO A 169 -3.57 -7.89 -15.35
CA PRO A 169 -4.14 -6.68 -15.94
C PRO A 169 -5.63 -6.47 -15.61
N GLN A 170 -6.29 -7.49 -15.04
CA GLN A 170 -7.69 -7.45 -14.60
C GLN A 170 -7.89 -6.97 -13.16
N LEU A 171 -6.83 -6.65 -12.39
CA LEU A 171 -7.00 -6.07 -11.05
C LEU A 171 -7.88 -4.82 -11.11
N THR A 172 -8.82 -4.76 -10.18
CA THR A 172 -9.87 -3.76 -10.10
C THR A 172 -9.28 -2.35 -9.98
N GLU A 173 -9.67 -1.48 -10.91
CA GLU A 173 -9.44 -0.04 -10.83
C GLU A 173 -10.47 0.58 -9.90
N ASN A 174 -10.01 1.49 -9.03
CA ASN A 174 -10.88 2.20 -8.09
C ASN A 174 -11.33 3.58 -8.60
N ALA A 175 -11.10 3.89 -9.88
CA ALA A 175 -11.56 5.12 -10.53
C ALA A 175 -13.06 5.39 -10.26
#